data_AF-A0A8D8AUC5-F1
#
_entry.id   AF-A0A8D8AUC5-F1
#
_cell.length_a   1.000
_cell.length_b   1.000
_cell.length_c   1.000
_cell.angle_alpha   90.00
_cell.angle_beta   90.00
_cell.angle_gamma   90.00
#
_symmetry.space_group_name_H-M   'P 1'
#
loop_
_entity.id
_entity.type
_entity.pdbx_description
1 polymer ?
#
loop_
_entity_poly.entity_id
_entity_poly.type
_entity_poly.pdbx_seq_one_letter_code
_entity_poly.pdbx_strand_id
1 'polypeptide(L)'
;LTQPKTKTNPPARRALISRQPFARLFAAKMLQLFGAERSIHITRRLRNVPLGCCTRTCSGGPTRRKPLDSAYKPALVEAAHREAVSRSVTCGAGSKRFSMLLPPPNVTGELHLGHALTCAIQDVMMRWKRKQGYEGVWIPGMDHAGIATQVVVEKRLRKERGVGRHDLGRERFLEEIWKWKEEKGRSIEGDLRGLGSSMDW
;
A
#
# COMPACT_ATOMS: atom_id res chain seq x y z
N LEU A 1 -44.48 65.37 -0.07
CA LEU A 1 -45.12 65.24 1.26
C LEU A 1 -45.69 63.83 1.38
N THR A 2 -45.69 63.30 2.61
CA THR A 2 -46.30 62.04 3.09
C THR A 2 -45.51 60.72 3.06
N GLN A 3 -44.67 60.58 4.10
CA GLN A 3 -44.47 59.48 5.08
C GLN A 3 -43.99 58.05 4.65
N PRO A 4 -43.03 57.46 5.39
CA PRO A 4 -42.56 56.09 5.20
C PRO A 4 -43.45 55.07 5.95
N LYS A 5 -43.79 53.94 5.31
CA LYS A 5 -44.51 52.84 5.96
C LYS A 5 -43.52 51.82 6.53
N THR A 6 -43.40 51.81 7.86
CA THR A 6 -42.77 50.73 8.64
C THR A 6 -43.56 49.43 8.50
N LYS A 7 -42.95 48.39 7.91
CA LYS A 7 -43.52 47.03 7.92
C LYS A 7 -43.13 46.32 9.23
N THR A 8 -44.11 46.19 10.12
CA THR A 8 -44.05 45.29 11.28
C THR A 8 -44.24 43.85 10.82
N ASN A 9 -43.29 42.95 11.15
CA ASN A 9 -43.45 41.51 10.91
C ASN A 9 -44.42 40.89 11.94
N PRO A 10 -45.38 40.04 11.52
CA PRO A 10 -46.19 39.26 12.44
C PRO A 10 -45.41 38.09 13.07
N PRO A 11 -45.83 37.58 14.25
CA PRO A 11 -45.05 36.61 15.02
C PRO A 11 -45.03 35.22 14.37
N ALA A 12 -43.87 34.56 14.47
CA ALA A 12 -43.64 33.22 13.95
C ALA A 12 -44.60 32.19 14.57
N ARG A 13 -45.47 31.59 13.75
CA ARG A 13 -46.21 30.37 14.12
C ARG A 13 -45.23 29.20 14.20
N ARG A 14 -44.99 28.72 15.41
CA ARG A 14 -44.17 27.54 15.71
C ARG A 14 -44.92 26.29 15.27
N ALA A 15 -44.71 25.86 14.02
CA ALA A 15 -45.17 24.56 13.55
C ALA A 15 -44.31 23.46 14.21
N LEU A 16 -44.93 22.67 15.08
CA LEU A 16 -44.40 21.41 15.60
C LEU A 16 -44.34 20.40 14.44
N ILE A 17 -43.25 20.44 13.69
CA ILE A 17 -42.93 19.39 12.72
C ILE A 17 -42.38 18.22 13.53
N SER A 18 -43.18 17.15 13.59
CA SER A 18 -42.79 15.85 14.12
C SER A 18 -41.46 15.43 13.50
N ARG A 19 -40.44 15.26 14.35
CA ARG A 19 -39.11 14.78 13.96
C ARG A 19 -39.23 13.43 13.27
N GLN A 20 -38.90 13.39 12.00
CA GLN A 20 -38.88 12.17 11.19
C GLN A 20 -37.96 11.09 11.78
N PRO A 21 -38.32 9.80 11.71
CA PRO A 21 -37.54 8.68 12.26
C PRO A 21 -36.30 8.30 11.42
N PHE A 22 -36.05 8.97 10.29
CA PHE A 22 -34.98 8.62 9.34
C PHE A 22 -33.57 8.81 9.89
N ALA A 23 -33.32 9.88 10.66
CA ALA A 23 -31.98 10.16 11.19
C ALA A 23 -31.52 9.12 12.23
N ARG A 24 -32.45 8.56 13.00
CA ARG A 24 -32.16 7.46 13.95
C ARG A 24 -31.90 6.14 13.22
N LEU A 25 -32.62 5.87 12.13
CA LEU A 25 -32.42 4.67 11.32
C LEU A 25 -31.06 4.69 10.59
N PHE A 26 -30.62 5.86 10.11
CA PHE A 26 -29.34 6.02 9.44
C PHE A 26 -28.15 5.92 10.41
N ALA A 27 -28.26 6.52 11.61
CA ALA A 27 -27.24 6.38 12.65
C ALA A 27 -27.13 4.94 13.17
N ALA A 28 -28.25 4.23 13.36
CA ALA A 28 -28.27 2.84 13.80
C ALA A 28 -27.66 1.88 12.74
N LYS A 29 -27.88 2.16 11.44
CA LYS A 29 -27.35 1.33 10.34
C LYS A 29 -25.88 1.60 10.05
N MET A 30 -25.42 2.84 10.27
CA MET A 30 -23.98 3.15 10.27
C MET A 30 -23.25 2.48 11.45
N LEU A 31 -23.86 2.41 12.64
CA LEU A 31 -23.29 1.66 13.77
C LEU A 31 -23.23 0.14 13.51
N GLN A 32 -24.17 -0.41 12.74
CA GLN A 32 -24.15 -1.82 12.33
C GLN A 32 -23.09 -2.12 11.25
N LEU A 33 -22.79 -1.19 10.34
CA LEU A 33 -21.68 -1.30 9.38
C LEU A 33 -20.31 -1.14 10.06
N PHE A 34 -20.25 -0.35 11.13
CA PHE A 34 -19.07 -0.19 12.00
C PHE A 34 -19.11 -1.10 13.24
N GLY A 35 -19.72 -2.29 13.12
CA GLY A 35 -19.78 -3.38 14.10
C GLY A 35 -19.03 -3.15 15.41
N ALA A 36 -19.62 -2.32 16.28
CA ALA A 36 -19.11 -1.99 17.60
C ALA A 36 -19.58 -3.03 18.62
N GLU A 37 -19.33 -4.31 18.35
CA GLU A 37 -19.48 -5.39 19.34
C GLU A 37 -18.39 -6.45 19.12
N ARG A 38 -17.13 -6.02 19.23
CA ARG A 38 -16.08 -6.88 19.75
C ARG A 38 -15.31 -6.07 20.75
N SER A 39 -15.81 -6.12 21.98
CA SER A 39 -15.07 -5.74 23.18
C SER A 39 -13.62 -6.18 23.02
N ILE A 40 -12.73 -5.21 23.18
CA ILE A 40 -11.29 -5.35 23.08
C ILE A 40 -10.84 -6.28 24.22
N HIS A 41 -10.93 -7.58 23.99
CA HIS A 41 -10.23 -8.63 24.74
C HIS A 41 -8.78 -8.77 24.25
N ILE A 42 -8.15 -7.64 23.89
CA ILE A 42 -6.77 -7.59 23.34
C ILE A 42 -5.71 -7.51 24.45
N THR A 43 -6.09 -7.37 25.73
CA THR A 43 -5.10 -7.25 26.83
C THR A 43 -4.96 -8.45 27.75
N ARG A 44 -5.63 -9.59 27.49
CA ARG A 44 -5.48 -10.80 28.35
C ARG A 44 -4.98 -12.07 27.65
N ARG A 45 -4.87 -12.08 26.31
CA ARG A 45 -4.47 -13.27 25.53
C ARG A 45 -3.09 -13.19 24.86
N LEU A 46 -2.23 -12.28 25.31
CA LEU A 46 -0.81 -12.22 24.93
C LEU A 46 0.13 -12.83 25.99
N ARG A 47 -0.41 -13.61 26.94
CA ARG A 47 0.42 -14.25 27.97
C ARG A 47 0.90 -15.67 27.57
N ASN A 48 0.20 -16.34 26.65
CA ASN A 48 0.47 -17.74 26.29
C ASN A 48 0.42 -17.97 24.77
N VAL A 49 1.25 -17.25 24.01
CA VAL A 49 1.65 -17.75 22.68
C VAL A 49 2.91 -18.58 22.92
N PRO A 50 2.92 -19.90 22.65
CA PRO A 50 4.14 -20.67 22.73
C PRO A 50 5.07 -20.13 21.65
N LEU A 51 6.05 -19.33 22.06
CA LEU A 51 7.19 -19.02 21.23
C LEU A 51 7.85 -20.36 20.93
N GLY A 52 7.75 -20.81 19.67
CA GLY A 52 8.41 -22.01 19.21
C GLY A 52 9.88 -21.94 19.62
N CYS A 53 10.28 -22.89 20.48
CA CYS A 53 11.64 -23.06 20.93
C CYS A 53 12.50 -23.35 19.69
N CYS A 54 13.16 -22.32 19.17
CA CYS A 54 14.29 -22.51 18.29
C CYS A 54 15.38 -23.11 19.19
N THR A 55 15.50 -24.44 19.18
CA THR A 55 16.51 -25.20 19.94
C THR A 55 17.90 -24.95 19.35
N ARG A 56 18.36 -23.71 19.43
CA ARG A 56 19.78 -23.38 19.46
C ARG A 56 20.14 -23.42 20.93
N THR A 57 20.98 -24.38 21.31
CA THR A 57 21.53 -24.51 22.66
C THR A 57 22.02 -23.15 23.17
N CYS A 58 21.25 -22.54 24.08
CA CYS A 58 21.63 -21.30 24.73
C CYS A 58 22.65 -21.61 25.85
N SER A 59 23.90 -21.83 25.49
CA SER A 59 25.01 -21.62 26.42
C SER A 59 25.35 -20.12 26.42
N GLY A 60 24.59 -19.34 27.18
CA GLY A 60 24.83 -17.89 27.29
C GLY A 60 24.32 -17.35 28.61
N GLY A 61 25.24 -16.86 29.45
CA GLY A 61 24.93 -16.17 30.69
C GLY A 61 24.06 -14.91 30.49
N PRO A 62 23.77 -14.15 31.56
CA PRO A 62 22.86 -13.00 31.49
C PRO A 62 23.41 -11.97 30.51
N THR A 63 22.80 -11.87 29.33
CA THR A 63 23.19 -10.87 28.33
C THR A 63 22.77 -9.50 28.87
N ARG A 64 23.75 -8.72 29.32
CA ARG A 64 23.55 -7.32 29.69
C ARG A 64 22.96 -6.61 28.48
N ARG A 65 21.67 -6.24 28.54
CA ARG A 65 21.00 -5.51 27.46
C ARG A 65 21.81 -4.24 27.21
N LYS A 66 22.32 -4.06 25.99
CA LYS A 66 22.99 -2.82 25.61
C LYS A 66 21.99 -1.66 25.78
N PRO A 67 22.41 -0.51 26.34
CA PRO A 67 21.54 0.66 26.38
C PRO A 67 21.15 1.06 24.94
N LEU A 68 19.91 1.54 24.77
CA LEU A 68 19.45 2.03 23.48
C LEU A 68 20.25 3.28 23.07
N ASP A 69 20.47 3.44 21.76
CA ASP A 69 21.06 4.66 21.22
C ASP A 69 20.18 5.87 21.56
N SER A 70 20.81 7.04 21.68
CA SER A 70 20.12 8.29 21.98
C SER A 70 19.14 8.74 20.89
N ALA A 71 19.33 8.31 19.65
CA ALA A 71 18.50 8.68 18.50
C ALA A 71 18.17 7.49 17.60
N TYR A 72 16.98 7.51 17.01
CA TYR A 72 16.54 6.51 16.04
C TYR A 72 17.28 6.67 14.70
N LYS A 73 17.87 5.57 14.21
CA LYS A 73 18.59 5.51 12.93
C LYS A 73 17.82 4.63 11.95
N PRO A 74 16.98 5.21 11.05
CA PRO A 74 16.09 4.43 10.18
C PRO A 74 16.87 3.46 9.28
N ALA A 75 18.00 3.89 8.72
CA ALA A 75 18.80 3.08 7.82
C ALA A 75 19.20 1.71 8.39
N LEU A 76 19.51 1.63 9.69
CA LEU A 76 19.89 0.37 10.35
C LEU A 76 18.69 -0.57 10.51
N VAL A 77 17.53 -0.01 10.84
CA VAL A 77 16.30 -0.76 11.12
C VAL A 77 15.66 -1.21 9.81
N GLU A 78 15.50 -0.31 8.85
CA GLU A 78 14.93 -0.61 7.53
C GLU A 78 15.77 -1.64 6.77
N ALA A 79 17.10 -1.55 6.81
CA ALA A 79 17.98 -2.54 6.20
C ALA A 79 17.76 -3.94 6.78
N ALA A 80 17.58 -4.06 8.11
CA ALA A 80 17.28 -5.34 8.76
C ALA A 80 15.88 -5.87 8.43
N HIS A 81 14.91 -4.98 8.15
CA HIS A 81 13.53 -5.37 7.90
C HIS A 81 13.18 -5.62 6.42
N ARG A 82 14.00 -5.21 5.44
CA ARG A 82 13.70 -5.37 4.00
C ARG A 82 13.34 -6.79 3.59
N GLU A 83 14.11 -7.78 4.04
CA GLU A 83 13.92 -9.20 3.72
C GLU A 83 12.72 -9.82 4.46
N ALA A 84 12.35 -9.28 5.63
CA ALA A 84 11.35 -9.86 6.51
C ALA A 84 9.90 -9.51 6.13
N VAL A 85 9.70 -8.59 5.19
CA VAL A 85 8.38 -8.03 4.85
C VAL A 85 7.65 -8.85 3.77
N SER A 86 8.38 -9.59 2.94
CA SER A 86 7.78 -10.56 2.02
C SER A 86 7.27 -11.76 2.81
N ARG A 87 5.97 -12.03 2.74
CA ARG A 87 5.37 -13.21 3.36
C ARG A 87 4.64 -14.00 2.28
N SER A 88 5.11 -15.20 1.99
CA SER A 88 4.33 -16.15 1.21
C SER A 88 3.08 -16.53 2.03
N VAL A 89 1.90 -16.22 1.49
CA VAL A 89 0.63 -16.57 2.12
C VAL A 89 0.18 -17.92 1.57
N THR A 90 0.17 -18.96 2.41
CA THR A 90 -0.47 -20.22 2.09
C THR A 90 -1.97 -20.10 2.33
N CYS A 91 -2.76 -20.40 1.29
CA CYS A 91 -4.21 -20.25 1.34
C CYS A 91 -4.86 -21.40 2.11
N GLY A 92 -5.41 -21.10 3.29
CA GLY A 92 -6.17 -22.08 4.09
C GLY A 92 -7.61 -22.21 3.57
N ALA A 93 -8.16 -23.43 3.56
CA ALA A 93 -9.59 -23.61 3.30
C ALA A 93 -10.40 -22.98 4.45
N GLY A 94 -11.25 -21.99 4.14
CA GLY A 94 -12.18 -21.35 5.09
C GLY A 94 -11.76 -19.99 5.67
N SER A 95 -10.59 -19.45 5.28
CA SER A 95 -10.18 -18.09 5.66
C SER A 95 -10.91 -17.02 4.81
N LYS A 96 -11.15 -15.84 5.39
CA LYS A 96 -11.64 -14.69 4.60
C LYS A 96 -10.51 -14.15 3.74
N ARG A 97 -10.70 -14.10 2.43
CA ARG A 97 -9.67 -13.65 1.47
C ARG A 97 -9.80 -12.17 1.14
N PHE A 98 -8.66 -11.53 0.91
CA PHE A 98 -8.57 -10.17 0.41
C PHE A 98 -7.45 -10.12 -0.62
N SER A 99 -7.77 -9.83 -1.88
CA SER A 99 -6.77 -9.74 -2.95
C SER A 99 -6.70 -8.33 -3.51
N MET A 100 -5.50 -7.90 -3.86
CA MET A 100 -5.23 -6.66 -4.56
C MET A 100 -4.16 -6.87 -5.63
N LEU A 101 -4.28 -6.13 -6.72
CA LEU A 101 -3.27 -6.05 -7.77
C LEU A 101 -2.52 -4.72 -7.60
N LEU A 102 -1.20 -4.74 -7.66
CA LEU A 102 -0.44 -3.53 -7.93
C LEU A 102 -0.81 -3.04 -9.35
N PRO A 103 -1.28 -1.80 -9.53
CA PRO A 103 -1.37 -1.19 -10.85
C PRO A 103 0.03 -1.23 -11.48
N PRO A 104 0.24 -2.03 -12.52
CA PRO A 104 1.59 -2.38 -12.95
C PRO A 104 2.30 -1.12 -13.47
N PRO A 105 3.45 -0.72 -12.88
CA PRO A 105 4.22 0.40 -13.40
C PRO A 105 4.76 0.08 -14.80
N ASN A 106 4.78 1.10 -15.64
CA ASN A 106 5.32 1.01 -17.00
C ASN A 106 6.85 0.90 -16.94
N VAL A 107 7.44 -0.02 -17.71
CA VAL A 107 8.91 -0.18 -17.84
C VAL A 107 9.57 0.94 -18.66
N THR A 108 9.07 2.17 -18.58
CA THR A 108 9.50 3.31 -19.39
C THR A 108 10.47 4.25 -18.65
N GLY A 109 10.62 4.10 -17.33
CA GLY A 109 11.39 5.02 -16.50
C GLY A 109 11.61 4.51 -15.08
N GLU A 110 12.00 5.41 -14.19
CA GLU A 110 12.16 5.16 -12.76
C GLU A 110 10.86 5.48 -12.00
N LEU A 111 10.70 4.87 -10.82
CA LEU A 111 9.59 5.23 -9.95
C LEU A 111 9.78 6.66 -9.40
N HIS A 112 8.66 7.31 -9.14
CA HIS A 112 8.62 8.68 -8.67
C HIS A 112 7.70 8.77 -7.45
N LEU A 113 7.66 9.91 -6.77
CA LEU A 113 6.89 10.07 -5.53
C LEU A 113 5.41 9.66 -5.65
N GLY A 114 4.78 9.88 -6.81
CA GLY A 114 3.43 9.38 -7.08
C GLY A 114 3.28 7.85 -6.93
N HIS A 115 4.26 7.07 -7.41
CA HIS A 115 4.28 5.62 -7.21
C HIS A 115 4.48 5.24 -5.74
N ALA A 116 5.36 5.97 -5.03
CA ALA A 116 5.57 5.74 -3.60
C ALA A 116 4.28 5.99 -2.80
N LEU A 117 3.53 7.04 -3.12
CA LEU A 117 2.26 7.37 -2.46
C LEU A 117 1.20 6.28 -2.70
N THR A 118 1.02 5.84 -3.94
CA THR A 118 0.02 4.79 -4.25
C THR A 118 0.39 3.46 -3.60
N CYS A 119 1.67 3.08 -3.65
CA CYS A 119 2.17 1.88 -2.98
C CYS A 119 1.98 1.95 -1.46
N ALA A 120 2.26 3.09 -0.83
CA ALA A 120 2.09 3.27 0.61
C ALA A 120 0.63 3.09 1.04
N ILE A 121 -0.33 3.65 0.30
CA ILE A 121 -1.76 3.51 0.59
C ILE A 121 -2.19 2.04 0.48
N GLN A 122 -1.78 1.36 -0.60
CA GLN A 122 -2.10 -0.05 -0.81
C GLN A 122 -1.47 -0.95 0.24
N ASP A 123 -0.22 -0.69 0.61
CA ASP A 123 0.49 -1.44 1.65
C ASP A 123 -0.21 -1.32 3.01
N VAL A 124 -0.64 -0.11 3.39
CA VAL A 124 -1.41 0.12 4.63
C VAL A 124 -2.72 -0.66 4.59
N MET A 125 -3.44 -0.65 3.47
CA MET A 125 -4.68 -1.43 3.31
C MET A 125 -4.43 -2.94 3.46
N MET A 126 -3.37 -3.45 2.82
CA MET A 126 -3.02 -4.87 2.88
C MET A 126 -2.66 -5.30 4.30
N ARG A 127 -1.78 -4.54 4.97
CA ARG A 127 -1.39 -4.79 6.37
C ARG A 127 -2.59 -4.72 7.31
N TRP A 128 -3.49 -3.77 7.10
CA TRP A 128 -4.71 -3.63 7.90
C TRP A 128 -5.66 -4.83 7.73
N LYS A 129 -5.79 -5.36 6.51
CA LYS A 129 -6.59 -6.57 6.24
C LYS A 129 -5.95 -7.82 6.81
N ARG A 130 -4.63 -8.00 6.64
CA ARG A 130 -3.87 -9.08 7.28
C ARG A 130 -4.02 -9.05 8.81
N LYS A 131 -3.99 -7.87 9.42
CA LYS A 131 -4.22 -7.69 10.87
C LYS A 131 -5.65 -8.03 11.33
N GLN A 132 -6.65 -7.89 10.46
CA GLN A 132 -8.03 -8.32 10.73
C GLN A 132 -8.23 -9.84 10.60
N GLY A 133 -7.16 -10.60 10.29
CA GLY A 133 -7.22 -12.03 10.07
C GLY A 133 -7.67 -12.43 8.66
N TYR A 134 -7.65 -11.50 7.70
CA TYR A 134 -7.83 -11.85 6.29
C TYR A 134 -6.55 -12.48 5.74
N GLU A 135 -6.74 -13.43 4.86
CA GLU A 135 -5.71 -13.94 3.98
C GLU A 135 -5.51 -12.93 2.84
N GLY A 136 -4.50 -12.07 3.02
CA GLY A 136 -4.24 -10.93 2.14
C GLY A 136 -3.21 -11.26 1.07
N VAL A 137 -3.61 -11.27 -0.20
CA VAL A 137 -2.74 -11.48 -1.37
C VAL A 137 -2.57 -10.18 -2.15
N TRP A 138 -1.35 -9.67 -2.26
CA TRP A 138 -1.02 -8.48 -3.03
C TRP A 138 -0.03 -8.83 -4.14
N ILE A 139 -0.56 -8.94 -5.36
CA ILE A 139 0.18 -9.46 -6.51
C ILE A 139 1.01 -8.32 -7.13
N PRO A 140 2.35 -8.46 -7.22
CA PRO A 140 3.20 -7.55 -7.96
C PRO A 140 3.06 -7.78 -9.47
N GLY A 141 3.38 -6.76 -10.26
CA GLY A 141 3.35 -6.85 -11.72
C GLY A 141 4.02 -5.64 -12.36
N MET A 142 4.35 -5.73 -13.64
CA MET A 142 4.94 -4.65 -14.43
C MET A 142 4.33 -4.66 -15.84
N ASP A 143 4.17 -3.47 -16.42
CA ASP A 143 3.64 -3.32 -17.77
C ASP A 143 4.78 -3.11 -18.76
N HIS A 144 4.83 -3.97 -19.78
CA HIS A 144 5.71 -3.86 -20.95
C HIS A 144 5.57 -2.53 -21.71
N ALA A 145 4.41 -1.86 -21.64
CA ALA A 145 4.17 -0.53 -22.17
C ALA A 145 4.64 -0.36 -23.64
N GLY A 146 4.23 -1.28 -24.52
CA GLY A 146 4.79 -1.50 -25.87
C GLY A 146 5.30 -0.27 -26.63
N ILE A 147 4.41 0.66 -27.00
CA ILE A 147 4.79 1.86 -27.77
C ILE A 147 5.65 2.82 -26.95
N ALA A 148 5.34 3.00 -25.67
CA ALA A 148 6.08 3.93 -24.83
C ALA A 148 7.52 3.45 -24.60
N THR A 149 7.71 2.16 -24.33
CA THR A 149 9.02 1.52 -24.20
C THR A 149 9.82 1.64 -25.48
N GLN A 150 9.18 1.37 -26.63
CA GLN A 150 9.82 1.53 -27.94
C GLN A 150 10.37 2.95 -28.14
N VAL A 151 9.55 3.97 -27.89
CA VAL A 151 9.95 5.38 -28.05
C VAL A 151 11.09 5.77 -27.12
N VAL A 152 11.08 5.29 -25.87
CA VAL A 152 12.15 5.56 -24.90
C VAL A 152 13.46 4.89 -25.31
N VAL A 153 13.41 3.62 -25.72
CA VAL A 153 14.59 2.86 -26.18
C VAL A 153 15.17 3.47 -27.46
N GLU A 154 14.33 3.85 -28.41
CA GLU A 154 14.78 4.51 -29.65
C GLU A 154 15.46 5.86 -29.36
N LYS A 155 14.89 6.68 -28.47
CA LYS A 155 15.51 7.94 -28.04
C LYS A 155 16.85 7.70 -27.34
N ARG A 156 16.96 6.66 -26.51
CA ARG A 156 18.21 6.26 -25.84
C ARG A 156 19.27 5.87 -26.86
N LEU A 157 18.96 4.96 -27.78
CA LEU A 157 19.90 4.46 -28.79
C LEU A 157 20.41 5.60 -29.68
N ARG A 158 19.52 6.52 -30.08
CA ARG A 158 19.89 7.71 -30.84
C ARG A 158 20.83 8.63 -30.06
N LYS A 159 20.63 8.77 -28.75
CA LYS A 159 21.48 9.61 -27.88
C LYS A 159 22.84 8.97 -27.58
N GLU A 160 22.88 7.68 -27.32
CA GLU A 160 24.10 6.97 -26.88
C GLU A 160 24.98 6.53 -28.05
N ARG A 161 24.36 6.04 -29.13
CA ARG A 161 25.06 5.40 -30.26
C ARG A 161 24.82 6.11 -31.60
N GLY A 162 23.92 7.09 -31.66
CA GLY A 162 23.57 7.79 -32.89
C GLY A 162 22.77 6.97 -33.90
N VAL A 163 22.35 5.74 -33.56
CA VAL A 163 21.65 4.82 -34.46
C VAL A 163 20.14 4.86 -34.26
N GLY A 164 19.39 4.73 -35.36
CA GLY A 164 17.95 4.57 -35.37
C GLY A 164 17.51 3.11 -35.34
N ARG A 165 16.21 2.87 -35.10
CA ARG A 165 15.63 1.52 -35.13
C ARG A 165 15.75 0.83 -36.50
N HIS A 166 15.77 1.62 -37.58
CA HIS A 166 15.86 1.11 -38.95
C HIS A 166 17.28 0.64 -39.28
N ASP A 167 18.29 1.29 -38.70
CA ASP A 167 19.70 0.94 -38.92
C ASP A 167 20.10 -0.36 -38.20
N LEU A 168 19.46 -0.64 -37.07
CA LEU A 168 19.68 -1.86 -36.26
C LEU A 168 18.98 -3.10 -36.83
N GLY A 169 17.84 -2.92 -37.48
CA GLY A 169 16.94 -4.01 -37.84
C GLY A 169 16.12 -4.55 -36.66
N ARG A 170 15.09 -5.35 -36.96
CA ARG A 170 14.07 -5.78 -35.99
C ARG A 170 14.63 -6.64 -34.85
N GLU A 171 15.46 -7.64 -35.17
CA GLU A 171 15.93 -8.62 -34.18
C GLU A 171 16.83 -7.96 -33.14
N ARG A 172 17.86 -7.22 -33.57
CA ARG A 172 18.75 -6.48 -32.67
C ARG A 172 18.02 -5.42 -31.85
N PHE A 173 17.02 -4.76 -32.44
CA PHE A 173 16.21 -3.80 -31.69
C PHE A 173 15.36 -4.47 -30.61
N LEU A 174 14.81 -5.67 -30.88
CA LEU A 174 14.09 -6.44 -29.87
C LEU A 174 15.00 -6.88 -28.72
N GLU A 175 16.25 -7.27 -28.99
CA GLU A 175 17.23 -7.58 -27.95
C GLU A 175 17.49 -6.37 -27.03
N GLU A 176 17.65 -5.18 -27.60
CA GLU A 176 17.82 -3.95 -26.82
C GLU A 176 16.57 -3.60 -25.98
N ILE A 177 15.36 -3.89 -26.49
CA ILE A 177 14.11 -3.75 -25.70
C ILE A 177 14.07 -4.74 -24.53
N TRP A 178 14.43 -6.00 -24.76
CA TRP A 178 14.46 -7.02 -23.69
C TRP A 178 15.48 -6.66 -22.61
N LYS A 179 16.67 -6.23 -23.01
CA LYS A 179 17.69 -5.73 -22.09
C LYS A 179 17.16 -4.55 -21.27
N TRP A 180 16.51 -3.59 -21.92
CA TRP A 180 15.88 -2.46 -21.24
C TRP A 180 14.82 -2.90 -20.23
N LYS A 181 13.93 -3.83 -20.62
CA LYS A 181 12.88 -4.37 -19.76
C LYS A 181 13.48 -5.03 -18.51
N GLU A 182 14.54 -5.81 -18.65
CA GLU A 182 15.20 -6.48 -17.51
C GLU A 182 15.94 -5.51 -16.59
N GLU A 183 16.62 -4.52 -17.16
CA GLU A 183 17.30 -3.46 -16.40
C GLU A 183 16.28 -2.65 -15.58
N LYS A 184 15.21 -2.18 -16.23
CA LYS A 184 14.17 -1.40 -15.56
C LYS A 184 13.31 -2.23 -14.62
N GLY A 185 13.04 -3.48 -14.97
CA GLY A 185 12.28 -4.39 -14.11
C GLY A 185 12.99 -4.62 -12.77
N ARG A 186 14.30 -4.88 -12.80
CA ARG A 186 15.11 -5.01 -11.58
C ARG A 186 15.15 -3.72 -10.75
N SER A 187 15.25 -2.57 -11.40
CA SER A 187 15.23 -1.27 -10.71
C SER A 187 13.89 -1.02 -10.01
N ILE A 188 12.77 -1.22 -10.71
CA ILE A 188 11.42 -1.02 -10.18
C ILE A 188 11.14 -1.97 -9.02
N GLU A 189 11.50 -3.25 -9.16
CA GLU A 189 11.39 -4.22 -8.06
C GLU A 189 12.22 -3.80 -6.85
N GLY A 190 13.47 -3.36 -7.08
CA GLY A 190 14.35 -2.85 -6.04
C GLY A 190 13.77 -1.64 -5.29
N ASP A 191 13.18 -0.70 -6.02
CA ASP A 191 12.53 0.48 -5.44
C ASP A 191 11.31 0.09 -4.60
N LEU A 192 10.45 -0.79 -5.11
CA LEU A 192 9.25 -1.27 -4.40
C LEU A 192 9.59 -2.07 -3.14
N ARG A 193 10.62 -2.91 -3.19
CA ARG A 193 11.18 -3.61 -2.01
C ARG A 193 11.85 -2.62 -1.05
N GLY A 194 12.54 -1.62 -1.58
CA GLY A 194 13.19 -0.55 -0.82
C GLY A 194 12.20 0.28 0.00
N LEU A 195 11.00 0.52 -0.54
CA LEU A 195 9.88 1.16 0.14
C LEU A 195 9.26 0.30 1.27
N GLY A 196 9.62 -0.99 1.35
CA GLY A 196 9.05 -1.92 2.33
C GLY A 196 7.64 -2.41 1.96
N SER A 197 7.34 -2.53 0.67
CA SER A 197 6.05 -3.03 0.18
C SER A 197 5.87 -4.51 0.53
N SER A 198 4.78 -4.84 1.21
CA SER A 198 4.44 -6.21 1.65
C SER A 198 3.77 -7.08 0.58
N MET A 199 4.17 -6.87 -0.68
CA MET A 199 3.73 -7.64 -1.85
C MET A 199 4.19 -9.09 -1.78
N ASP A 200 3.49 -9.95 -2.51
CA ASP A 200 3.81 -11.37 -2.68
C ASP A 200 4.73 -11.53 -3.89
N TRP A 201 6.02 -11.27 -3.67
CA TRP A 201 7.10 -11.45 -4.63
C TRP A 201 7.38 -12.93 -4.94
#